data_AF-J4GNI5-F1
#
_entry.id   AF-J4GNI5-F1
#
_cell.length_a   1.000
_cell.length_b   1.000
_cell.length_c   1.000
_cell.angle_alpha   90.00
_cell.angle_beta   90.00
_cell.angle_gamma   90.00
#
_symmetry.space_group_name_H-M   'P 1'
#
loop_
_entity.id
_entity.type
_entity.pdbx_description
1 polymer ?
#
loop_
_entity_poly.entity_id
_entity_poly.type
_entity_poly.pdbx_seq_one_letter_code
_entity_poly.pdbx_strand_id
1 'polypeptide(L)'
;MALTTTTLAHQLEELSLLKCSILPGEEILFIPSSDGIDHWGRLLDTFIDNSMDSTSLSDRVPGGLKPARFQVKIDVFNIWFEVAFHEEYHGDDLCSGRVLILVKGDNLGRIEQEHWQTIVREKMNEVKDSEYPVFELISTHLLPELHATFDARAGLHTASSTADPGLLHPANAQAPRFHALLTSHHLISPNKRRSLQQWSGELSVTGFAKVGYPGVIYCEGERVQLQKFVANVKAMQWLALRIRFVEPLPQAVGQEYETRRRWVEFEKVGKVVEEMKRLKRENYVVEMGIGSTSMGSSNAMK
;
A
#
# COMPACT_ATOMS: atom_id res chain seq x y z
N MET A 1 -22.35 -11.59 19.06
CA MET A 1 -21.82 -10.78 20.18
C MET A 1 -21.26 -9.47 19.61
N ALA A 2 -21.16 -8.41 20.39
CA ALA A 2 -20.53 -7.18 19.91
C ALA A 2 -18.99 -7.34 19.93
N LEU A 3 -18.28 -6.76 18.96
CA LEU A 3 -16.82 -6.70 18.95
C LEU A 3 -16.33 -5.96 20.21
N THR A 4 -15.36 -6.55 20.91
CA THR A 4 -14.71 -5.86 22.04
C THR A 4 -13.81 -4.75 21.54
N THR A 5 -13.56 -3.71 22.34
CA THR A 5 -12.68 -2.60 21.96
C THR A 5 -11.27 -3.07 21.61
N THR A 6 -10.72 -4.05 22.34
CA THR A 6 -9.41 -4.65 22.07
C THR A 6 -9.39 -5.44 20.76
N THR A 7 -10.42 -6.25 20.51
CA THR A 7 -10.56 -6.99 19.24
C THR A 7 -10.64 -6.03 18.05
N LEU A 8 -11.46 -4.98 18.17
CA LEU A 8 -11.62 -3.98 17.13
C LEU A 8 -10.31 -3.23 16.85
N ALA A 9 -9.59 -2.80 17.89
CA ALA A 9 -8.32 -2.10 17.74
C ALA A 9 -7.32 -2.95 16.95
N HIS A 10 -7.19 -4.24 17.31
CA HIS A 10 -6.31 -5.17 16.61
C HIS A 10 -6.72 -5.38 15.14
N GLN A 11 -8.02 -5.56 14.87
CA GLN A 11 -8.51 -5.71 13.49
C GLN A 11 -8.26 -4.44 12.66
N LEU A 12 -8.45 -3.25 13.24
CA LEU A 12 -8.15 -1.98 12.56
C LEU A 12 -6.65 -1.81 12.30
N GLU A 13 -5.80 -2.20 13.25
CA GLU A 13 -4.36 -2.18 13.08
C GLU A 13 -3.93 -3.09 11.91
N GLU A 14 -4.39 -4.33 11.90
CA GLU A 14 -4.12 -5.27 10.80
C GLU A 14 -4.63 -4.78 9.43
N LEU A 15 -5.86 -4.26 9.38
CA LEU A 15 -6.43 -3.69 8.16
C LEU A 15 -5.67 -2.45 7.69
N SER A 16 -5.13 -1.66 8.62
CA SER A 16 -4.31 -0.51 8.27
C SER A 16 -2.95 -0.93 7.70
N LEU A 17 -2.36 -2.03 8.21
CA LEU A 17 -1.16 -2.63 7.63
C LEU A 17 -1.42 -3.11 6.21
N LEU A 18 -2.54 -3.81 6.02
CA LEU A 18 -2.95 -4.28 4.71
C LEU A 18 -3.15 -3.11 3.75
N LYS A 19 -3.91 -2.08 4.14
CA LYS A 19 -4.12 -0.86 3.32
C LYS A 19 -2.82 -0.14 2.97
N CYS A 20 -1.85 -0.09 3.90
CA CYS A 20 -0.53 0.47 3.63
C CYS A 20 0.32 -0.37 2.66
N SER A 21 -0.07 -1.62 2.39
CA SER A 21 0.70 -2.58 1.59
C SER A 21 0.23 -2.70 0.13
N ILE A 22 -1.04 -2.42 -0.14
CA ILE A 22 -1.69 -2.49 -1.47
C ILE A 22 -0.96 -1.65 -2.51
N LEU A 23 -0.58 -2.23 -3.66
CA LEU A 23 0.12 -1.62 -4.80
C LEU A 23 -0.85 -0.92 -5.80
N PRO A 24 -0.34 -0.12 -6.77
CA PRO A 24 -1.19 0.42 -7.83
C PRO A 24 -1.96 -0.68 -8.56
N GLY A 25 -3.26 -0.46 -8.78
CA GLY A 25 -4.16 -1.43 -9.41
C GLY A 25 -4.60 -2.57 -8.48
N GLU A 26 -4.14 -2.59 -7.22
CA GLU A 26 -4.72 -3.43 -6.17
C GLU A 26 -5.68 -2.59 -5.32
N GLU A 27 -6.77 -3.20 -4.83
CA GLU A 27 -7.79 -2.50 -4.05
C GLU A 27 -8.29 -3.34 -2.88
N ILE A 28 -8.67 -2.66 -1.78
CA ILE A 28 -9.45 -3.24 -0.68
C ILE A 28 -10.82 -2.59 -0.70
N LEU A 29 -11.86 -3.41 -0.83
CA LEU A 29 -13.24 -2.96 -0.83
C LEU A 29 -13.99 -3.63 0.32
N PHE A 30 -14.48 -2.84 1.26
CA PHE A 30 -15.31 -3.35 2.36
C PHE A 30 -16.70 -3.70 1.84
N ILE A 31 -17.20 -4.87 2.26
CA ILE A 31 -18.53 -5.34 1.93
C ILE A 31 -19.49 -4.75 2.98
N PRO A 32 -20.41 -3.85 2.60
CA PRO A 32 -21.30 -3.21 3.55
C PRO A 32 -22.17 -4.22 4.29
N SER A 33 -22.59 -3.85 5.50
CA SER A 33 -23.65 -4.59 6.19
C SER A 33 -24.99 -4.39 5.47
N SER A 34 -26.04 -5.05 5.97
CA SER A 34 -27.39 -4.98 5.40
C SER A 34 -28.00 -3.57 5.34
N ASP A 35 -27.40 -2.61 6.04
CA ASP A 35 -27.77 -1.19 6.02
C ASP A 35 -27.15 -0.40 4.84
N GLY A 36 -26.26 -1.03 4.05
CA GLY A 36 -25.61 -0.41 2.90
C GLY A 36 -24.53 0.61 3.26
N ILE A 37 -24.17 0.73 4.53
CA ILE A 37 -23.17 1.69 5.00
C ILE A 37 -21.81 1.00 5.15
N ASP A 38 -20.78 1.58 4.54
CA ASP A 38 -19.39 1.17 4.75
C ASP A 38 -18.84 1.72 6.06
N HIS A 39 -19.20 1.06 7.16
CA HIS A 39 -18.70 1.41 8.50
C HIS A 39 -17.21 1.16 8.65
N TRP A 40 -16.70 0.07 8.07
CA TRP A 40 -15.30 -0.33 8.24
C TRP A 40 -14.34 0.55 7.47
N GLY A 41 -14.67 0.94 6.23
CA GLY A 41 -13.86 1.91 5.47
C GLY A 41 -13.74 3.24 6.22
N ARG A 42 -14.85 3.77 6.73
CA ARG A 42 -14.87 5.02 7.51
C ARG A 42 -14.09 4.93 8.81
N LEU A 43 -14.23 3.83 9.54
CA LEU A 43 -13.47 3.58 10.78
C LEU A 43 -11.97 3.49 10.49
N LEU A 44 -11.59 2.78 9.43
CA LEU A 44 -10.20 2.63 9.03
C LEU A 44 -9.57 3.97 8.61
N ASP A 45 -10.29 4.78 7.83
CA ASP A 45 -9.82 6.12 7.45
C ASP A 45 -9.62 7.01 8.68
N THR A 46 -10.60 6.99 9.60
CA THR A 46 -10.51 7.73 10.87
C THR A 46 -9.34 7.26 11.73
N PHE A 47 -9.09 5.94 11.76
CA PHE A 47 -8.00 5.31 12.49
C PHE A 47 -6.64 5.75 11.95
N ILE A 48 -6.48 5.75 10.62
CA ILE A 48 -5.26 6.17 9.94
C ILE A 48 -5.00 7.68 10.14
N ASP A 49 -6.03 8.51 10.06
CA ASP A 49 -5.86 9.98 10.11
C ASP A 49 -5.53 10.52 11.51
N ASN A 50 -5.99 9.88 12.59
CA ASN A 50 -5.98 10.49 13.93
C ASN A 50 -4.99 9.88 14.93
N SER A 51 -4.11 8.95 14.55
CA SER A 51 -3.26 8.19 15.49
C SER A 51 -4.05 7.78 16.75
N MET A 52 -5.20 7.13 16.55
CA MET A 52 -6.21 6.91 17.60
C MET A 52 -5.63 6.13 18.78
N ASP A 53 -5.79 6.64 19.99
CA ASP A 53 -5.65 5.86 21.23
C ASP A 53 -6.91 5.00 21.43
N SER A 54 -6.72 3.78 21.97
CA SER A 54 -7.75 2.75 22.13
C SER A 54 -9.01 3.18 22.92
N THR A 55 -8.88 4.20 23.77
CA THR A 55 -9.97 4.79 24.56
C THR A 55 -10.94 5.64 23.75
N SER A 56 -10.54 6.17 22.59
CA SER A 56 -11.40 7.00 21.73
C SER A 56 -12.23 6.20 20.73
N LEU A 57 -11.94 4.89 20.59
CA LEU A 57 -12.64 3.99 19.67
C LEU A 57 -14.06 3.67 20.15
N SER A 58 -14.28 3.47 21.45
CA SER A 58 -15.59 3.04 21.99
C SER A 58 -16.72 4.02 21.71
N ASP A 59 -16.43 5.32 21.68
CA ASP A 59 -17.45 6.38 21.51
C ASP A 59 -17.86 6.56 20.04
N ARG A 60 -17.06 6.05 19.11
CA ARG A 60 -17.24 6.24 17.65
C ARG A 60 -17.67 4.96 16.93
N VAL A 61 -17.67 3.83 17.61
CA VAL A 61 -18.11 2.54 17.06
C VAL A 61 -19.63 2.51 16.97
N PRO A 62 -20.21 2.27 15.78
CA PRO A 62 -21.63 2.05 15.65
C PRO A 62 -22.08 0.89 16.55
N GLY A 63 -23.15 1.09 17.32
CA GLY A 63 -23.74 0.04 18.12
C GLY A 63 -24.11 -1.17 17.24
N GLY A 64 -23.58 -2.35 17.55
CA GLY A 64 -23.83 -3.56 16.77
C GLY A 64 -22.98 -3.72 15.50
N LEU A 65 -21.81 -3.06 15.43
CA LEU A 65 -20.84 -3.27 14.36
C LEU A 65 -20.54 -4.76 14.18
N LYS A 66 -20.82 -5.28 12.98
CA LYS A 66 -20.47 -6.64 12.59
C LYS A 66 -18.97 -6.76 12.25
N PRO A 67 -18.38 -7.95 12.37
CA PRO A 67 -17.00 -8.19 11.95
C PRO A 67 -16.71 -7.72 10.52
N ALA A 68 -15.46 -7.32 10.29
CA ALA A 68 -15.03 -6.86 8.98
C ALA A 68 -15.22 -7.94 7.93
N ARG A 69 -15.82 -7.57 6.81
CA ARG A 69 -15.83 -8.36 5.59
C ARG A 69 -15.39 -7.47 4.45
N PHE A 70 -14.40 -7.91 3.69
CA PHE A 70 -13.80 -7.13 2.62
C PHE A 70 -13.29 -8.05 1.52
N GLN A 71 -13.05 -7.47 0.36
CA GLN A 71 -12.42 -8.14 -0.77
C GLN A 71 -11.12 -7.42 -1.13
N VAL A 72 -10.10 -8.18 -1.47
CA VAL A 72 -8.83 -7.69 -2.00
C VAL A 72 -8.76 -8.08 -3.46
N LYS A 73 -8.73 -7.07 -4.33
CA LYS A 73 -8.79 -7.20 -5.79
C LYS A 73 -7.54 -6.67 -6.44
N ILE A 74 -7.29 -7.12 -7.65
CA ILE A 74 -6.37 -6.46 -8.59
C ILE A 74 -7.16 -6.18 -9.86
N ASP A 75 -7.24 -4.93 -10.30
CA ASP A 75 -8.13 -4.47 -11.38
C ASP A 75 -7.99 -5.25 -12.68
N VAL A 76 -6.77 -5.68 -12.98
CA VAL A 76 -6.44 -6.43 -14.20
C VAL A 76 -6.76 -7.92 -14.09
N PHE A 77 -7.05 -8.43 -12.89
CA PHE A 77 -7.31 -9.84 -12.66
C PHE A 77 -8.77 -10.09 -12.30
N ASN A 78 -9.35 -11.10 -12.95
CA ASN A 78 -10.69 -11.58 -12.66
C ASN A 78 -10.76 -12.44 -11.39
N ILE A 79 -9.75 -12.41 -10.52
CA ILE A 79 -9.67 -13.23 -9.30
C ILE A 79 -9.45 -12.29 -8.12
N TRP A 80 -10.18 -12.53 -7.03
CA TRP A 80 -10.04 -11.78 -5.79
C TRP A 80 -10.21 -12.66 -4.55
N PHE A 81 -9.67 -12.16 -3.45
CA PHE A 81 -9.76 -12.81 -2.14
C PHE A 81 -10.81 -12.09 -1.32
N GLU A 82 -11.86 -12.81 -0.92
CA GLU A 82 -12.86 -12.30 0.00
C GLU A 82 -12.55 -12.80 1.41
N VAL A 83 -12.44 -11.87 2.35
CA VAL A 83 -12.04 -12.13 3.73
C VAL A 83 -13.16 -11.71 4.66
N ALA A 84 -13.50 -12.57 5.61
CA ALA A 84 -14.45 -12.26 6.68
C ALA A 84 -13.86 -12.64 8.04
N PHE A 85 -13.82 -11.68 8.95
CA PHE A 85 -13.41 -11.89 10.33
C PHE A 85 -14.55 -12.46 11.16
N HIS A 86 -14.22 -13.26 12.17
CA HIS A 86 -15.11 -13.61 13.25
C HIS A 86 -15.08 -12.53 14.35
N GLU A 87 -16.12 -12.48 15.19
CA GLU A 87 -16.22 -11.54 16.31
C GLU A 87 -15.12 -11.73 17.36
N GLU A 88 -14.46 -12.89 17.35
CA GLU A 88 -13.41 -13.27 18.30
C GLU A 88 -12.01 -13.28 17.66
N TYR A 89 -11.88 -12.85 16.39
CA TYR A 89 -10.59 -12.80 15.72
C TYR A 89 -9.75 -11.65 16.24
N HIS A 90 -8.58 -11.95 16.81
CA HIS A 90 -7.71 -10.97 17.47
C HIS A 90 -6.24 -11.16 17.08
N GLY A 91 -5.98 -11.52 15.82
CA GLY A 91 -4.64 -11.82 15.32
C GLY A 91 -4.17 -13.25 15.61
N ASP A 92 -5.08 -14.12 16.05
CA ASP A 92 -4.78 -15.51 16.31
C ASP A 92 -4.61 -16.34 15.03
N ASP A 93 -4.04 -17.54 15.17
CA ASP A 93 -3.78 -18.48 14.07
C ASP A 93 -4.98 -18.63 13.13
N LEU A 94 -4.76 -18.41 11.83
CA LEU A 94 -5.81 -18.48 10.81
C LEU A 94 -6.44 -19.88 10.71
N CYS A 95 -5.75 -20.93 11.18
CA CYS A 95 -6.31 -22.29 11.25
C CYS A 95 -7.40 -22.44 12.32
N SER A 96 -7.59 -21.45 13.21
CA SER A 96 -8.63 -21.45 14.25
C SER A 96 -10.06 -21.36 13.69
N GLY A 97 -10.21 -21.08 12.39
CA GLY A 97 -11.50 -20.89 11.73
C GLY A 97 -12.15 -19.54 12.04
N ARG A 98 -11.45 -18.64 12.73
CA ARG A 98 -11.92 -17.28 13.03
C ARG A 98 -11.74 -16.29 11.88
N VAL A 99 -11.08 -16.70 10.81
CA VAL A 99 -11.01 -15.96 9.55
C VAL A 99 -11.45 -16.86 8.42
N LEU A 100 -12.43 -16.40 7.64
CA LEU A 100 -12.86 -17.07 6.42
C LEU A 100 -12.24 -16.35 5.23
N ILE A 101 -11.48 -17.08 4.41
CA ILE A 101 -10.88 -16.58 3.18
C ILE A 101 -11.42 -17.40 2.00
N LEU A 102 -12.11 -16.74 1.09
CA LEU A 102 -12.70 -17.34 -0.11
C LEU A 102 -12.03 -16.77 -1.36
N VAL A 103 -11.70 -17.65 -2.30
CA VAL A 103 -11.31 -17.22 -3.64
C VAL A 103 -12.56 -17.08 -4.50
N LYS A 104 -12.68 -15.90 -5.12
CA LYS A 104 -13.78 -15.53 -6.01
C LYS A 104 -13.22 -15.01 -7.32
N GLY A 105 -14.03 -15.02 -8.37
CA GLY A 105 -13.60 -14.49 -9.65
C GLY A 105 -14.70 -14.45 -10.69
N ASP A 106 -14.56 -13.55 -11.66
CA ASP A 106 -15.46 -13.48 -12.80
C ASP A 106 -15.14 -14.63 -13.76
N ASN A 107 -16.11 -15.52 -13.98
CA ASN A 107 -15.95 -16.75 -14.78
C ASN A 107 -14.86 -17.71 -14.26
N LEU A 108 -14.55 -17.67 -12.95
CA LEU A 108 -13.58 -18.57 -12.34
C LEU A 108 -14.08 -20.02 -12.39
N GLY A 109 -13.41 -20.86 -13.18
CA GLY A 109 -13.72 -22.28 -13.28
C GLY A 109 -13.45 -23.01 -11.95
N ARG A 110 -14.21 -24.08 -11.67
CA ARG A 110 -14.09 -24.86 -10.42
C ARG A 110 -12.65 -25.32 -10.13
N ILE A 111 -11.93 -25.77 -11.16
CA ILE A 111 -10.55 -26.24 -11.04
C ILE A 111 -9.61 -25.10 -10.61
N GLU A 112 -9.74 -23.92 -11.22
CA GLU A 112 -8.89 -22.77 -10.88
C GLU A 112 -9.24 -22.22 -9.50
N GLN A 113 -10.53 -22.22 -9.14
CA GLN A 113 -10.97 -21.87 -7.79
C GLN A 113 -10.41 -22.83 -6.72
N GLU A 114 -10.49 -24.14 -6.95
CA GLU A 114 -9.94 -25.16 -6.04
C GLU A 114 -8.42 -25.06 -5.92
N HIS A 115 -7.73 -24.75 -7.02
CA HIS A 115 -6.30 -24.52 -7.04
C HIS A 115 -5.92 -23.33 -6.14
N TRP A 116 -6.51 -22.16 -6.36
CA TRP A 116 -6.23 -20.98 -5.53
C TRP A 116 -6.66 -21.16 -4.08
N GLN A 117 -7.77 -21.85 -3.83
CA GLN A 117 -8.19 -22.16 -2.47
C GLN A 117 -7.19 -23.11 -1.76
N THR A 118 -6.50 -23.95 -2.52
CA THR A 118 -5.41 -24.78 -2.00
C THR A 118 -4.20 -23.94 -1.65
N ILE A 119 -3.79 -23.02 -2.54
CA ILE A 119 -2.72 -22.05 -2.26
C ILE A 119 -3.02 -21.27 -0.97
N VAL A 120 -4.23 -20.76 -0.81
CA VAL A 120 -4.64 -20.05 0.42
C VAL A 120 -4.42 -20.92 1.66
N ARG A 121 -4.89 -22.18 1.66
CA ARG A 121 -4.72 -23.09 2.81
C ARG A 121 -3.26 -23.42 3.10
N GLU A 122 -2.45 -23.61 2.07
CA GLU A 122 -1.02 -23.87 2.21
C GLU A 122 -0.33 -22.67 2.87
N LYS A 123 -0.58 -21.46 2.35
CA LYS A 123 0.02 -20.22 2.82
C LYS A 123 -0.47 -19.77 4.20
N MET A 124 -1.68 -20.13 4.61
CA MET A 124 -2.15 -19.89 5.99
C MET A 124 -1.23 -20.55 7.05
N ASN A 125 -0.63 -21.71 6.75
CA ASN A 125 0.30 -22.36 7.68
C ASN A 125 1.64 -21.63 7.79
N GLU A 126 2.03 -20.86 6.77
CA GLU A 126 3.30 -20.11 6.75
C GLU A 126 3.24 -18.87 7.67
N VAL A 127 2.04 -18.37 7.99
CA VAL A 127 1.83 -17.13 8.77
C VAL A 127 1.26 -17.37 10.18
N LYS A 128 1.21 -18.61 10.65
CA LYS A 128 0.60 -18.99 11.95
C LYS A 128 1.19 -18.27 13.17
N ASP A 129 2.47 -17.87 13.08
CA ASP A 129 3.23 -17.23 14.16
C ASP A 129 3.28 -15.69 13.97
N SER A 130 2.55 -15.16 12.98
CA SER A 130 2.46 -13.74 12.70
C SER A 130 1.57 -13.03 13.71
N GLU A 131 1.95 -11.81 14.11
CA GLU A 131 1.09 -10.91 14.88
C GLU A 131 -0.09 -10.38 14.04
N TYR A 132 0.10 -10.32 12.71
CA TYR A 132 -0.89 -9.81 11.76
C TYR A 132 -1.03 -10.77 10.58
N PRO A 133 -1.59 -11.97 10.82
CA PRO A 133 -1.51 -13.08 9.87
C PRO A 133 -2.31 -12.85 8.58
N VAL A 134 -3.42 -12.12 8.59
CA VAL A 134 -4.18 -11.75 7.38
C VAL A 134 -3.40 -10.74 6.55
N PHE A 135 -2.79 -9.74 7.19
CA PHE A 135 -1.92 -8.79 6.52
C PHE A 135 -0.74 -9.51 5.84
N GLU A 136 -0.05 -10.38 6.57
CA GLU A 136 1.09 -11.12 6.05
C GLU A 136 0.65 -12.03 4.91
N LEU A 137 -0.35 -12.90 5.14
CA LEU A 137 -0.86 -13.83 4.13
C LEU A 137 -1.17 -13.13 2.81
N ILE A 138 -1.96 -12.06 2.84
CA ILE A 138 -2.39 -11.38 1.62
C ILE A 138 -1.21 -10.67 0.96
N SER A 139 -0.44 -9.91 1.74
CA SER A 139 0.54 -8.96 1.18
C SER A 139 1.90 -9.56 0.84
N THR A 140 2.28 -10.68 1.45
CA THR A 140 3.57 -11.37 1.20
C THR A 140 3.42 -12.70 0.48
N HIS A 141 2.23 -13.30 0.46
CA HIS A 141 1.99 -14.57 -0.22
C HIS A 141 0.98 -14.45 -1.35
N LEU A 142 -0.29 -14.10 -1.07
CA LEU A 142 -1.37 -14.24 -2.06
C LEU A 142 -1.27 -13.25 -3.24
N LEU A 143 -1.05 -11.96 -2.96
CA LEU A 143 -0.92 -10.97 -4.04
C LEU A 143 0.34 -11.21 -4.88
N PRO A 144 1.53 -11.47 -4.30
CA PRO A 144 2.71 -11.84 -5.09
C PRO A 144 2.51 -13.08 -5.96
N GLU A 145 1.86 -14.13 -5.43
CA GLU A 145 1.61 -15.35 -6.20
C GLU A 145 0.65 -15.10 -7.37
N LEU A 146 -0.36 -14.25 -7.14
CA LEU A 146 -1.31 -13.83 -8.18
C LEU A 146 -0.57 -13.08 -9.30
N HIS A 147 0.24 -12.07 -8.96
CA HIS A 147 1.07 -11.37 -9.94
C HIS A 147 1.98 -12.32 -10.71
N ALA A 148 2.73 -13.21 -10.02
CA ALA A 148 3.66 -14.13 -10.65
C ALA A 148 2.97 -15.10 -11.64
N THR A 149 1.79 -15.60 -11.28
CA THR A 149 1.02 -16.52 -12.15
C THR A 149 0.59 -15.83 -13.44
N PHE A 150 0.17 -14.57 -13.35
CA PHE A 150 -0.28 -13.81 -14.52
C PHE A 150 0.88 -13.25 -15.34
N ASP A 151 1.99 -12.86 -14.72
CA ASP A 151 3.23 -12.49 -15.43
C ASP A 151 3.77 -13.68 -16.24
N ALA A 152 3.73 -14.90 -15.68
CA ALA A 152 4.12 -16.10 -16.39
C ALA A 152 3.20 -16.38 -17.60
N ARG A 153 1.89 -16.17 -17.46
CA ARG A 153 0.91 -16.30 -18.56
C ARG A 153 1.12 -15.22 -19.63
N ALA A 154 1.40 -13.97 -19.23
CA ALA A 154 1.68 -12.87 -20.14
C ALA A 154 3.02 -13.05 -20.88
N GLY A 155 4.07 -13.52 -20.20
CA GLY A 155 5.38 -13.79 -20.80
C GLY A 155 5.38 -14.91 -21.84
N LEU A 156 4.41 -15.83 -21.78
CA LEU A 156 4.17 -16.84 -22.82
C LEU A 156 3.55 -16.24 -24.10
N HIS A 157 2.98 -15.03 -24.06
CA HIS A 157 2.37 -14.36 -25.20
C HIS A 157 3.25 -13.30 -25.88
N THR A 158 4.38 -12.91 -25.28
CA THR A 158 5.23 -11.81 -25.78
C THR A 158 6.61 -12.23 -26.29
N ALA A 159 6.90 -13.53 -26.38
CA ALA A 159 8.16 -14.05 -26.92
C ALA A 159 8.23 -13.96 -28.45
N SER A 160 8.23 -12.74 -29.00
CA SER A 160 8.68 -12.41 -30.36
C SER A 160 8.95 -10.91 -30.47
N SER A 161 10.12 -10.47 -30.00
CA SER A 161 10.84 -9.38 -30.65
C SER A 161 12.26 -9.29 -30.10
N THR A 162 13.21 -9.80 -30.87
CA THR A 162 14.64 -9.49 -30.73
C THR A 162 14.91 -8.12 -31.34
N ALA A 163 15.52 -7.21 -30.59
CA ALA A 163 16.11 -5.99 -31.15
C ALA A 163 17.50 -5.74 -30.53
N ASP A 164 18.43 -5.55 -31.45
CA ASP A 164 19.89 -5.41 -31.34
C ASP A 164 20.31 -4.03 -30.78
N PRO A 165 21.34 -3.92 -29.92
CA PRO A 165 21.83 -2.63 -29.45
C PRO A 165 23.02 -2.11 -30.27
N GLY A 166 22.74 -1.14 -31.15
CA GLY A 166 23.75 -0.28 -31.77
C GLY A 166 24.27 0.79 -30.78
N LEU A 167 25.55 0.69 -30.42
CA LEU A 167 26.35 1.74 -29.79
C LEU A 167 26.54 2.93 -30.74
N LEU A 168 26.58 4.17 -30.21
CA LEU A 168 27.58 5.21 -30.53
C LEU A 168 27.50 6.39 -29.51
N HIS A 169 28.68 6.95 -29.18
CA HIS A 169 29.04 7.85 -28.06
C HIS A 169 28.78 9.38 -28.33
N PRO A 170 29.46 10.36 -27.68
CA PRO A 170 29.10 11.01 -26.40
C PRO A 170 29.00 12.56 -26.52
N ALA A 171 28.17 13.23 -25.71
CA ALA A 171 28.38 14.65 -25.35
C ALA A 171 27.42 15.07 -24.23
N ASN A 172 27.96 15.36 -23.04
CA ASN A 172 27.31 16.08 -21.95
C ASN A 172 25.94 15.54 -21.45
N ALA A 173 25.81 14.22 -21.32
CA ALA A 173 24.62 13.62 -20.73
C ALA A 173 24.59 13.91 -19.21
N GLN A 174 23.72 14.81 -18.77
CA GLN A 174 23.37 14.91 -17.35
C GLN A 174 22.98 13.51 -16.86
N ALA A 175 23.60 13.09 -15.75
CA ALA A 175 23.36 11.78 -15.16
C ALA A 175 21.84 11.55 -15.01
N PRO A 176 21.31 10.39 -15.42
CA PRO A 176 19.88 10.17 -15.41
C PRO A 176 19.36 10.28 -13.97
N ARG A 177 18.33 11.11 -13.78
CA ARG A 177 17.67 11.29 -12.49
C ARG A 177 16.53 10.31 -12.35
N PHE A 178 16.23 9.94 -11.12
CA PHE A 178 15.16 9.02 -10.78
C PHE A 178 14.33 9.62 -9.65
N HIS A 179 13.15 9.06 -9.43
CA HIS A 179 12.37 9.27 -8.23
C HIS A 179 11.86 7.95 -7.67
N ALA A 180 11.58 7.96 -6.38
CA ALA A 180 10.98 6.84 -5.68
C ALA A 180 9.90 7.33 -4.72
N LEU A 181 8.89 6.50 -4.54
CA LEU A 181 7.89 6.63 -3.48
C LEU A 181 7.90 5.35 -2.66
N LEU A 182 7.96 5.50 -1.35
CA LEU A 182 7.86 4.43 -0.39
C LEU A 182 6.75 4.74 0.60
N THR A 183 6.06 3.70 1.06
CA THR A 183 5.07 3.81 2.14
C THR A 183 5.39 2.81 3.22
N SER A 184 5.00 3.11 4.45
CA SER A 184 5.09 2.19 5.59
C SER A 184 3.87 2.40 6.47
N HIS A 185 3.62 1.48 7.40
CA HIS A 185 2.56 1.65 8.39
C HIS A 185 2.65 3.00 9.13
N HIS A 186 3.85 3.38 9.58
CA HIS A 186 4.08 4.69 10.18
C HIS A 186 5.54 5.16 10.06
N LEU A 187 5.74 6.48 10.10
CA LEU A 187 7.05 7.12 10.26
C LEU A 187 7.05 8.01 11.51
N ILE A 188 7.11 7.38 12.68
CA ILE A 188 7.12 8.08 13.98
C ILE A 188 8.53 8.15 14.58
N SER A 189 9.30 7.07 14.40
CA SER A 189 10.63 6.92 15.01
C SER A 189 11.53 8.15 14.75
N PRO A 190 11.95 8.88 15.81
CA PRO A 190 12.85 10.02 15.67
C PRO A 190 14.18 9.66 15.02
N ASN A 191 14.66 8.44 15.25
CA ASN A 191 15.89 7.94 14.65
C ASN A 191 15.75 7.80 13.14
N LYS A 192 14.67 7.17 12.64
CA LYS A 192 14.40 7.07 11.19
C LYS A 192 14.30 8.46 10.55
N ARG A 193 13.55 9.37 11.17
CA ARG A 193 13.40 10.76 10.71
C ARG A 193 14.74 11.48 10.58
N ARG A 194 15.59 11.38 11.62
CA ARG A 194 16.94 11.95 11.60
C ARG A 194 17.81 11.34 10.49
N SER A 195 17.76 10.01 10.32
CA SER A 195 18.49 9.32 9.26
C SER A 195 18.04 9.75 7.86
N LEU A 196 16.74 9.88 7.62
CA LEU A 196 16.20 10.38 6.35
C LEU A 196 16.71 11.80 6.04
N GLN A 197 16.64 12.70 7.02
CA GLN A 197 17.13 14.07 6.88
C GLN A 197 18.64 14.11 6.63
N GLN A 198 19.42 13.29 7.33
CA GLN A 198 20.88 13.19 7.17
C GLN A 198 21.25 12.67 5.77
N TRP A 199 20.71 11.51 5.37
CA TRP A 199 21.01 10.91 4.07
C TRP A 199 20.54 11.77 2.91
N SER A 200 19.46 12.55 3.06
CA SER A 200 19.02 13.49 2.02
C SER A 200 20.11 14.51 1.68
N GLY A 201 20.83 15.02 2.68
CA GLY A 201 21.94 15.95 2.48
C GLY A 201 23.19 15.26 1.94
N GLU A 202 23.59 14.14 2.54
CA GLU A 202 24.79 13.38 2.15
C GLU A 202 24.73 12.86 0.72
N LEU A 203 23.54 12.42 0.28
CA LEU A 203 23.32 11.83 -1.04
C LEU A 203 22.79 12.85 -2.05
N SER A 204 22.66 14.13 -1.67
CA SER A 204 22.06 15.16 -2.53
C SER A 204 20.69 14.76 -3.10
N VAL A 205 19.90 14.07 -2.26
CA VAL A 205 18.55 13.63 -2.59
C VAL A 205 17.56 14.64 -2.02
N THR A 206 16.59 15.02 -2.84
CA THR A 206 15.53 15.97 -2.48
C THR A 206 14.21 15.23 -2.37
N GLY A 207 13.23 15.80 -1.67
CA GLY A 207 11.93 15.16 -1.50
C GLY A 207 11.29 15.48 -0.17
N PHE A 208 10.45 14.59 0.31
CA PHE A 208 9.73 14.76 1.56
C PHE A 208 9.46 13.45 2.28
N ALA A 209 9.17 13.55 3.58
CA ALA A 209 8.63 12.48 4.38
C ALA A 209 7.34 12.94 5.08
N LYS A 210 6.25 12.20 4.94
CA LYS A 210 5.08 12.33 5.78
C LYS A 210 5.27 11.48 7.04
N VAL A 211 5.36 12.15 8.18
CA VAL A 211 5.53 11.54 9.50
C VAL A 211 4.18 11.11 10.09
N GLY A 212 4.17 10.16 11.02
CA GLY A 212 2.93 9.56 11.55
C GLY A 212 2.34 8.48 10.62
N TYR A 213 1.02 8.37 10.58
CA TYR A 213 0.25 7.32 9.88
C TYR A 213 -0.49 7.82 8.60
N PRO A 214 -0.37 7.17 7.44
CA PRO A 214 0.69 6.24 7.10
C PRO A 214 2.04 6.97 7.05
N GLY A 215 3.15 6.23 7.07
CA GLY A 215 4.45 6.80 6.72
C GLY A 215 4.57 6.88 5.20
N VAL A 216 4.93 8.04 4.65
CA VAL A 216 5.16 8.21 3.21
C VAL A 216 6.51 8.87 2.98
N ILE A 217 7.31 8.37 2.05
CA ILE A 217 8.63 8.91 1.72
C ILE A 217 8.69 9.06 0.23
N TYR A 218 8.85 10.28 -0.25
CA TYR A 218 9.11 10.56 -1.65
C TYR A 218 10.51 11.15 -1.79
N CYS A 219 11.27 10.67 -2.75
CA CYS A 219 12.61 11.17 -2.99
C CYS A 219 12.96 11.20 -4.48
N GLU A 220 13.80 12.15 -4.87
CA GLU A 220 14.34 12.28 -6.22
C GLU A 220 15.78 12.78 -6.20
N GLY A 221 16.57 12.30 -7.15
CA GLY A 221 18.01 12.59 -7.23
C GLY A 221 18.68 11.89 -8.40
N GLU A 222 20.00 11.97 -8.46
CA GLU A 222 20.80 11.17 -9.40
C GLU A 222 20.59 9.67 -9.13
N ARG A 223 20.49 8.85 -10.17
CA ARG A 223 20.22 7.41 -10.07
C ARG A 223 21.01 6.70 -8.96
N VAL A 224 22.34 6.86 -8.95
CA VAL A 224 23.22 6.15 -8.01
C VAL A 224 22.94 6.58 -6.57
N GLN A 225 22.73 7.87 -6.34
CA GLN A 225 22.51 8.40 -5.01
C GLN A 225 21.11 8.09 -4.49
N LEU A 226 20.09 8.16 -5.36
CA LEU A 226 18.73 7.75 -5.02
C LEU A 226 18.68 6.26 -4.65
N GLN A 227 19.35 5.39 -5.42
CA GLN A 227 19.39 3.96 -5.13
C GLN A 227 20.04 3.66 -3.77
N LYS A 228 21.11 4.37 -3.42
CA LYS A 228 21.72 4.30 -2.08
C LYS A 228 20.77 4.78 -0.99
N PHE A 229 20.07 5.89 -1.21
CA PHE A 229 19.09 6.41 -0.27
C PHE A 229 17.98 5.37 -0.02
N VAL A 230 17.40 4.81 -1.09
CA VAL A 230 16.38 3.76 -1.01
C VAL A 230 16.92 2.52 -0.29
N ALA A 231 18.15 2.09 -0.58
CA ALA A 231 18.78 0.96 0.10
C ALA A 231 18.95 1.20 1.61
N ASN A 232 19.41 2.39 2.01
CA ASN A 232 19.53 2.78 3.42
C ASN A 232 18.16 2.79 4.12
N VAL A 233 17.13 3.30 3.44
CA VAL A 233 15.75 3.27 3.96
C VAL A 233 15.29 1.83 4.18
N LYS A 234 15.45 0.95 3.19
CA LYS A 234 15.08 -0.47 3.31
C LYS A 234 15.82 -1.21 4.44
N ALA A 235 17.05 -0.82 4.75
CA ALA A 235 17.86 -1.46 5.78
C ALA A 235 17.41 -1.12 7.21
N MET A 236 16.56 -0.11 7.40
CA MET A 236 15.96 0.18 8.70
C MET A 236 14.82 -0.80 9.02
N GLN A 237 14.49 -0.94 10.31
CA GLN A 237 13.38 -1.79 10.74
C GLN A 237 12.04 -1.10 10.50
N TRP A 238 11.18 -1.63 9.63
CA TRP A 238 9.86 -1.05 9.34
C TRP A 238 8.76 -2.07 9.46
N LEU A 239 7.58 -1.58 9.84
CA LEU A 239 6.35 -2.32 9.68
C LEU A 239 5.70 -1.94 8.34
N ALA A 240 5.40 -2.94 7.51
CA ALA A 240 4.78 -2.81 6.19
C ALA A 240 5.47 -1.80 5.22
N LEU A 241 6.82 -1.73 5.18
CA LEU A 241 7.50 -0.89 4.18
C LEU A 241 7.30 -1.46 2.77
N ARG A 242 6.77 -0.65 1.86
CA ARG A 242 6.64 -0.94 0.43
C ARG A 242 7.32 0.13 -0.39
N ILE A 243 8.02 -0.31 -1.44
CA ILE A 243 8.50 0.57 -2.51
C ILE A 243 7.38 0.60 -3.55
N ARG A 244 6.77 1.76 -3.76
CA ARG A 244 5.68 1.91 -4.72
C ARG A 244 6.21 1.94 -6.15
N PHE A 245 7.26 2.70 -6.37
CA PHE A 245 7.99 2.71 -7.63
C PHE A 245 9.41 3.24 -7.41
N VAL A 246 10.27 2.94 -8.39
CA VAL A 246 11.55 3.62 -8.61
C VAL A 246 11.68 3.81 -10.12
N GLU A 247 11.42 5.01 -10.61
CA GLU A 247 11.28 5.30 -12.04
C GLU A 247 12.26 6.38 -12.51
N PRO A 248 12.68 6.34 -13.79
CA PRO A 248 13.44 7.43 -14.38
C PRO A 248 12.63 8.72 -14.41
N LEU A 249 13.28 9.86 -14.18
CA LEU A 249 12.66 11.15 -14.41
C LEU A 249 12.88 11.64 -15.82
N PRO A 250 11.82 12.11 -16.52
CA PRO A 250 11.99 12.80 -17.79
C PRO A 250 12.98 13.95 -17.60
N GLN A 251 14.02 14.01 -18.43
CA GLN A 251 14.95 15.14 -18.43
C GLN A 251 14.17 16.39 -18.77
N ALA A 252 14.05 17.30 -17.81
CA ALA A 252 13.47 18.60 -18.07
C ALA A 252 14.44 19.45 -18.89
N VAL A 253 13.92 20.08 -19.93
CA VAL A 253 14.61 21.11 -20.70
C VAL A 253 14.55 22.40 -19.87
N GLY A 254 15.63 22.74 -19.16
CA GLY A 254 15.84 24.08 -18.58
C GLY A 254 15.97 24.18 -17.06
N GLN A 255 16.61 25.28 -16.64
CA GLN A 255 17.10 25.66 -15.30
C GLN A 255 16.06 25.73 -14.15
N GLU A 256 14.83 25.23 -14.33
CA GLU A 256 13.77 25.30 -13.30
C GLU A 256 13.97 24.32 -12.13
N TYR A 257 14.89 23.35 -12.25
CA TYR A 257 15.13 22.33 -11.22
C TYR A 257 16.18 22.71 -10.18
N GLU A 258 17.09 23.66 -10.47
CA GLU A 258 18.21 23.97 -9.57
C GLU A 258 17.81 24.80 -8.36
N THR A 259 16.66 25.49 -8.39
CA THR A 259 16.23 26.40 -7.31
C THR A 259 15.28 25.79 -6.28
N ARG A 260 14.89 24.51 -6.38
CA ARG A 260 13.94 23.87 -5.45
C ARG A 260 14.34 22.38 -5.36
N ARG A 261 14.56 21.72 -4.21
CA ARG A 261 13.79 21.67 -2.95
C ARG A 261 14.67 21.05 -1.85
N ARG A 262 14.62 21.59 -0.63
CA ARG A 262 15.18 20.96 0.59
C ARG A 262 14.34 19.70 0.92
N TRP A 263 14.90 18.76 1.68
CA TRP A 263 14.11 17.71 2.34
C TRP A 263 13.10 18.33 3.31
N VAL A 264 11.83 17.94 3.21
CA VAL A 264 10.75 18.48 4.05
C VAL A 264 10.00 17.37 4.77
N GLU A 265 9.56 17.62 6.00
CA GLU A 265 8.65 16.74 6.71
C GLU A 265 7.21 17.31 6.68
N PHE A 266 6.24 16.43 6.48
CA PHE A 266 4.82 16.76 6.53
C PHE A 266 4.12 15.95 7.62
N GLU A 267 3.20 16.56 8.34
CA GLU A 267 2.36 15.84 9.31
C GLU A 267 1.08 15.30 8.67
N LYS A 268 0.52 16.03 7.71
CA LYS A 268 -0.79 15.74 7.11
C LYS A 268 -0.67 15.13 5.72
N VAL A 269 -1.50 14.12 5.44
CA VAL A 269 -1.61 13.50 4.11
C VAL A 269 -1.99 14.52 3.03
N GLY A 270 -2.87 15.49 3.33
CA GLY A 270 -3.23 16.54 2.38
C GLY A 270 -2.04 17.34 1.82
N LYS A 271 -0.96 17.50 2.61
CA LYS A 271 0.28 18.15 2.14
C LYS A 271 1.09 17.28 1.17
N VAL A 272 1.01 15.96 1.32
CA VAL A 272 1.58 15.01 0.35
C VAL A 272 0.90 15.18 -1.00
N VAL A 273 -0.44 15.20 -1.02
CA VAL A 273 -1.22 15.36 -2.26
C VAL A 273 -0.93 16.70 -2.93
N GLU A 274 -0.90 17.80 -2.16
CA GLU A 274 -0.55 19.13 -2.66
C GLU A 274 0.85 19.16 -3.30
N GLU A 275 1.84 18.57 -2.63
CA GLU A 275 3.23 18.56 -3.12
C GLU A 275 3.40 17.65 -4.34
N MET A 276 2.72 16.51 -4.39
CA MET A 276 2.71 15.60 -5.54
C MET A 276 1.99 16.22 -6.75
N LYS A 277 0.90 16.95 -6.53
CA LYS A 277 0.25 17.74 -7.59
C LYS A 277 1.18 18.84 -8.13
N ARG A 278 1.92 19.50 -7.25
CA ARG A 278 2.95 20.48 -7.66
C ARG A 278 4.08 19.84 -8.46
N LEU A 279 4.34 18.54 -8.24
CA LEU A 279 5.30 17.74 -9.02
C LEU A 279 4.72 17.22 -10.34
N LYS A 280 3.41 17.42 -10.61
CA LYS A 280 2.65 16.76 -11.69
C LYS A 280 2.70 15.23 -11.57
N ARG A 281 2.58 14.75 -10.33
CA ARG A 281 2.72 13.35 -9.89
C ARG A 281 1.62 12.96 -8.91
N GLU A 282 0.50 13.65 -8.93
CA GLU A 282 -0.65 13.39 -8.07
C GLU A 282 -1.20 11.97 -8.23
N ASN A 283 -1.17 11.40 -9.44
CA ASN A 283 -1.70 10.06 -9.71
C ASN A 283 -1.04 9.00 -8.82
N TYR A 284 0.26 9.15 -8.57
CA TYR A 284 1.04 8.23 -7.72
C TYR A 284 0.63 8.20 -6.25
N VAL A 285 -0.16 9.15 -5.77
CA VAL A 285 -0.69 9.16 -4.39
C VAL A 285 -2.20 9.01 -4.36
N VAL A 286 -2.92 9.54 -5.35
CA VAL A 286 -4.38 9.43 -5.42
C VAL A 286 -4.82 8.00 -5.77
N GLU A 287 -4.14 7.32 -6.70
CA GLU A 287 -4.39 5.91 -7.04
C GLU A 287 -4.08 4.97 -5.87
N MET A 288 -3.26 5.43 -4.91
CA MET A 288 -2.89 4.67 -3.72
C MET A 288 -3.84 4.89 -2.52
N GLY A 289 -4.96 5.60 -2.74
CA GLY A 289 -5.89 5.98 -1.67
C GLY A 289 -5.30 6.95 -0.64
N ILE A 290 -4.15 7.58 -0.95
CA ILE A 290 -3.50 8.55 -0.08
C ILE A 290 -4.16 9.92 -0.32
N GLY A 291 -5.09 10.30 0.56
CA GLY A 291 -5.78 11.59 0.52
C GLY A 291 -7.15 11.59 -0.18
N SER A 292 -7.70 10.41 -0.48
CA SER A 292 -9.11 10.26 -0.84
C SER A 292 -9.99 10.49 0.39
N THR A 293 -10.29 11.75 0.72
CA THR A 293 -11.58 12.04 1.35
C THR A 293 -12.64 11.58 0.38
N SER A 294 -13.54 10.69 0.79
CA SER A 294 -14.68 10.26 -0.01
C SER A 294 -15.37 11.48 -0.63
N MET A 295 -15.11 11.78 -1.89
CA MET A 295 -16.01 12.62 -2.66
C MET A 295 -17.24 11.75 -2.83
N GLY A 296 -18.21 11.95 -1.93
CA GLY A 296 -19.52 11.32 -2.02
C GLY A 296 -19.98 11.49 -3.46
N SER A 297 -20.26 10.35 -4.10
CA SER A 297 -21.01 10.31 -5.34
C SER A 297 -22.38 10.90 -5.08
N SER A 298 -22.46 12.23 -5.11
CA SER A 298 -23.70 12.95 -5.35
C SER A 298 -24.01 12.69 -6.81
N ASN A 299 -24.70 11.59 -7.06
CA ASN A 299 -25.28 11.35 -8.37
C ASN A 299 -26.44 12.35 -8.52
N ALA A 300 -26.09 13.50 -9.08
CA ALA A 300 -27.04 14.43 -9.67
C ALA A 300 -27.30 13.98 -11.11
N MET A 301 -28.54 13.62 -11.41
CA MET A 301 -29.31 13.85 -12.64
C MET A 301 -30.49 12.87 -12.64
N LYS A 302 -31.71 13.38 -12.46
CA LYS A 302 -32.62 13.84 -13.53
C LYS A 302 -33.00 12.70 -14.47
#